data_AF-A0A6M4NNA5-F1
#
_entry.id   AF-A0A6M4NNA5-F1
#
_cell.length_a   1.000
_cell.length_b   1.000
_cell.length_c   1.000
_cell.angle_alpha   90.00
_cell.angle_beta   90.00
_cell.angle_gamma   90.00
#
_symmetry.space_group_name_H-M   'P 1'
#
loop_
_entity.id
_entity.type
_entity.pdbx_description
1 polymer ?
#
loop_
_entity_poly.entity_id
_entity_poly.type
_entity_poly.pdbx_seq_one_letter_code
_entity_poly.pdbx_strand_id
1 'polypeptide(L)'
;GDQGLLNTFFSSWATTDIRKHLPFIYNLSSVSIYSYLPAFKAFGANAKVVHFLGQIKPWNHTYDPKTKSVKSESHDPSMSHPEFLSLW
;
A
#
# COMPACT_ATOMS: atom_id res chain seq x y z
N GLY A 1 2.18 -7.51 -17.61
CA GLY A 1 2.89 -7.89 -16.37
C GLY A 1 2.34 -9.21 -15.85
N ASP A 2 2.98 -9.74 -14.82
CA ASP A 2 2.61 -11.00 -14.15
C ASP A 2 1.17 -11.00 -13.62
N GLN A 3 0.70 -9.88 -13.03
CA GLN A 3 -0.66 -9.78 -12.49
C GLN A 3 -1.75 -10.13 -13.54
N GLY A 4 -1.59 -9.71 -14.79
CA GLY A 4 -2.55 -10.02 -15.86
C GLY A 4 -2.52 -11.50 -16.25
N LEU A 5 -1.33 -12.09 -16.36
CA LEU A 5 -1.14 -13.51 -16.67
C LEU A 5 -1.71 -14.39 -15.57
N LEU A 6 -1.39 -14.08 -14.31
CA LEU A 6 -1.85 -14.84 -13.14
C LEU A 6 -3.37 -14.72 -12.97
N ASN A 7 -3.96 -13.54 -13.15
CA ASN A 7 -5.42 -13.40 -13.09
C ASN A 7 -6.14 -14.14 -14.23
N THR A 8 -5.50 -14.29 -15.39
CA THR A 8 -6.06 -15.10 -16.49
C THR A 8 -6.03 -16.59 -16.15
N PHE A 9 -4.91 -17.06 -15.59
CA PHE A 9 -4.78 -18.46 -15.18
C PHE A 9 -5.69 -18.81 -13.99
N PHE A 10 -5.76 -17.94 -12.98
CA PHE A 10 -6.62 -18.06 -11.80
C PHE A 10 -7.95 -17.29 -11.96
N SER A 11 -8.59 -17.42 -13.12
CA SER A 11 -9.77 -16.63 -13.52
C SER A 11 -11.00 -16.77 -12.61
N SER A 12 -11.08 -17.85 -11.83
CA SER A 12 -12.17 -18.08 -10.87
C SER A 12 -11.99 -17.37 -9.54
N TRP A 13 -10.86 -16.69 -9.30
CA TRP A 13 -10.55 -16.04 -8.03
C TRP A 13 -11.67 -15.10 -7.58
N ALA A 14 -12.19 -14.26 -8.47
CA ALA A 14 -13.21 -13.26 -8.11
C ALA A 14 -14.58 -13.85 -7.76
N THR A 15 -14.89 -15.07 -8.21
CA THR A 15 -16.25 -15.63 -8.16
C THR A 15 -16.35 -16.94 -7.36
N THR A 16 -15.22 -17.53 -6.96
CA THR A 16 -15.20 -18.86 -6.31
C THR A 16 -14.37 -18.86 -5.03
N ASP A 17 -14.97 -19.38 -3.95
CA ASP A 17 -14.36 -19.58 -2.63
C ASP A 17 -13.79 -18.31 -1.97
N ILE A 18 -14.59 -17.69 -1.10
CA ILE A 18 -14.22 -16.49 -0.35
C ILE A 18 -12.95 -16.65 0.49
N ARG A 19 -12.55 -17.87 0.86
CA ARG A 19 -11.32 -18.10 1.64
C ARG A 19 -10.06 -17.80 0.83
N LYS A 20 -10.15 -17.74 -0.50
CA LYS A 20 -9.06 -17.33 -1.40
C LYS A 20 -8.96 -15.82 -1.55
N HIS A 21 -9.90 -15.05 -1.01
CA HIS A 21 -9.84 -13.60 -0.94
C HIS A 21 -9.11 -13.22 0.34
N LEU A 22 -7.82 -12.95 0.22
CA LEU A 22 -7.08 -12.40 1.34
C LEU A 22 -7.72 -11.07 1.76
N PRO A 23 -8.03 -10.87 3.05
CA PRO A 23 -8.47 -9.58 3.55
C PRO A 23 -7.48 -8.49 3.13
N PHE A 24 -7.98 -7.33 2.74
CA PHE A 24 -7.16 -6.27 2.14
C PHE A 24 -5.98 -5.82 3.01
N ILE A 25 -6.09 -5.97 4.34
CA ILE A 25 -5.01 -5.71 5.31
C ILE A 25 -3.72 -6.52 5.09
N TYR A 26 -3.78 -7.63 4.33
CA TYR A 26 -2.62 -8.45 3.95
C TYR A 26 -1.94 -8.02 2.65
N ASN A 27 -2.49 -7.02 1.95
CA ASN A 27 -1.89 -6.41 0.77
C ASN A 27 -2.40 -4.98 0.65
N LEU A 28 -2.17 -4.17 1.71
CA LEU A 28 -2.65 -2.80 1.76
C LEU A 28 -1.80 -1.94 0.82
N SER A 29 -2.37 -1.55 -0.31
CA SER A 29 -1.73 -0.63 -1.24
C SER A 29 -1.57 0.77 -0.63
N SER A 30 -0.38 1.36 -0.73
CA SER A 30 -0.14 2.78 -0.40
C SER A 30 -1.09 3.73 -1.14
N VAL A 31 -1.58 3.32 -2.32
CA VAL A 31 -2.55 4.09 -3.11
C VAL A 31 -3.92 4.14 -2.47
N SER A 32 -4.35 3.06 -1.81
CA SER A 32 -5.65 2.96 -1.16
C SER A 32 -5.75 3.83 0.10
N ILE A 33 -4.59 4.15 0.69
CA ILE A 33 -4.50 4.97 1.88
C ILE A 33 -4.99 6.40 1.60
N TYR A 34 -4.56 7.00 0.48
CA TYR A 34 -4.98 8.36 0.12
C TYR A 34 -6.28 8.40 -0.68
N SER A 35 -6.54 7.38 -1.52
CA SER A 35 -7.74 7.37 -2.39
C SER A 35 -9.04 7.09 -1.64
N TYR A 36 -9.00 6.40 -0.49
CA TYR A 36 -10.18 6.21 0.35
C TYR A 36 -9.88 6.36 1.85
N LEU A 37 -9.48 7.58 2.23
CA LEU A 37 -9.06 7.95 3.58
C LEU A 37 -10.03 7.53 4.70
N PRO A 38 -11.38 7.65 4.59
CA PRO A 38 -12.29 7.17 5.62
C PRO A 38 -12.15 5.66 5.91
N ALA A 39 -11.99 4.84 4.88
CA ALA A 39 -11.80 3.39 5.05
C ALA A 39 -10.44 3.09 5.70
N PHE A 40 -9.38 3.82 5.31
CA PHE A 40 -8.08 3.69 5.95
C PHE A 40 -8.11 4.11 7.43
N LYS A 41 -8.82 5.19 7.80
CA LYS A 41 -8.98 5.57 9.21
C LYS A 41 -9.69 4.50 10.04
N ALA A 42 -10.67 3.79 9.45
CA ALA A 42 -11.43 2.75 10.14
C ALA A 42 -10.67 1.42 10.25
N PHE A 43 -9.90 1.03 9.22
CA PHE A 43 -9.32 -0.33 9.12
C PHE A 43 -7.79 -0.36 9.00
N GLY A 44 -7.15 0.78 8.72
CA GLY A 44 -5.72 0.89 8.45
C GLY A 44 -4.83 0.52 9.64
N ALA A 45 -5.30 0.72 10.86
CA ALA A 45 -4.61 0.27 12.07
C ALA A 45 -4.44 -1.26 12.15
N ASN A 46 -5.28 -2.02 11.42
CA ASN A 46 -5.20 -3.48 11.34
C ASN A 46 -4.32 -3.97 10.18
N ALA A 47 -3.61 -3.08 9.49
CA ALA A 47 -2.72 -3.44 8.40
C ALA A 47 -1.63 -4.39 8.88
N LYS A 48 -1.41 -5.47 8.12
CA LYS A 48 -0.37 -6.47 8.38
C LYS A 48 0.76 -6.41 7.36
N VAL A 49 0.45 -6.02 6.13
CA VAL A 49 1.41 -5.86 5.05
C VAL A 49 1.06 -4.60 4.27
N VAL A 50 2.06 -3.74 4.06
CA VAL A 50 1.94 -2.52 3.25
C VAL A 50 2.67 -2.72 1.93
N HIS A 51 2.00 -2.39 0.84
CA HIS A 51 2.51 -2.51 -0.51
C HIS A 51 2.71 -1.12 -1.10
N PHE A 52 3.97 -0.70 -1.24
CA PHE A 52 4.37 0.55 -1.89
C PHE A 52 4.26 0.44 -3.42
N LEU A 53 3.01 0.53 -3.90
CA LEU A 53 2.68 0.62 -5.32
C LEU A 53 2.99 2.03 -5.85
N GLY A 54 3.33 2.10 -7.14
CA GLY A 54 3.72 3.35 -7.81
C GLY A 54 5.17 3.35 -8.30
N GLN A 55 5.53 4.43 -9.00
CA GLN A 55 6.85 4.63 -9.59
C GLN A 55 7.91 4.99 -8.53
N ILE A 56 7.54 5.80 -7.55
CA ILE A 56 8.41 6.19 -6.44
C ILE A 56 8.36 5.08 -5.38
N LYS A 57 9.53 4.59 -4.96
CA LYS A 57 9.68 3.53 -3.96
C LYS A 57 10.24 4.09 -2.66
N PRO A 58 10.12 3.37 -1.52
CA PRO A 58 10.64 3.84 -0.24
C PRO A 58 12.11 4.28 -0.29
N TRP A 59 12.96 3.54 -1.01
CA TRP A 59 14.38 3.86 -1.18
C TRP A 59 14.67 5.07 -2.08
N ASN A 60 13.68 5.63 -2.77
CA ASN A 60 13.84 6.86 -3.54
C ASN A 60 13.72 8.12 -2.66
N HIS A 61 13.23 7.99 -1.43
CA HIS A 61 13.03 9.14 -0.56
C HIS A 61 14.27 9.49 0.28
N THR A 62 14.39 10.77 0.63
CA THR A 62 15.42 11.23 1.58
C THR A 62 14.92 11.10 3.01
N TYR A 63 15.57 10.28 3.82
CA TYR A 63 15.28 10.09 5.24
C TYR A 63 16.23 10.90 6.12
N ASP A 64 15.70 11.63 7.09
CA ASP A 64 16.49 12.29 8.13
C ASP A 64 16.54 11.41 9.39
N PRO A 65 17.71 10.82 9.73
CA PRO A 65 17.84 9.93 10.88
C PRO A 65 17.77 10.67 12.22
N LYS A 66 17.97 12.00 12.26
CA LYS A 66 17.89 12.78 13.50
C LYS A 66 16.45 13.03 13.91
N THR A 67 15.60 13.36 12.95
CA THR A 67 14.17 13.61 13.17
C THR A 67 13.30 12.36 12.98
N LYS A 68 13.88 11.28 12.44
CA LYS A 68 13.20 10.02 12.08
C LYS A 68 12.02 10.25 11.13
N SER A 69 12.24 11.07 10.11
CA SER A 69 11.18 11.49 9.19
C SER A 69 11.68 11.54 7.75
N VAL A 70 10.79 11.22 6.83
CA VAL A 70 11.05 11.36 5.40
C VAL A 70 10.81 12.81 4.97
N LYS A 71 11.71 13.37 4.17
CA LYS A 71 11.53 14.71 3.58
C LYS A 71 10.42 14.65 2.51
N SER A 72 9.43 15.52 2.66
CA SER A 72 8.30 15.61 1.74
C SER A 72 8.71 16.36 0.47
N GLU A 73 8.58 15.70 -0.68
CA GLU A 73 8.48 16.40 -1.97
C GLU A 73 7.00 16.68 -2.24
N SER A 74 6.68 17.93 -2.55
CA SER A 74 5.35 18.53 -2.44
C SER A 74 4.25 17.98 -3.35
N HIS A 75 4.49 16.89 -4.09
CA HIS A 75 3.54 16.32 -5.06
C HIS A 75 3.42 14.79 -5.03
N ASP A 76 4.00 14.07 -4.05
CA ASP A 76 3.87 12.61 -4.01
C ASP A 76 2.63 12.14 -3.23
N PRO A 77 1.63 11.49 -3.88
CA PRO A 77 0.49 10.90 -3.19
C PRO A 77 0.87 9.89 -2.08
N SER A 78 2.05 9.28 -2.14
CA SER A 78 2.60 8.39 -1.09
C SER A 78 2.78 9.09 0.26
N MET A 79 2.87 10.43 0.27
CA MET A 79 3.06 11.26 1.47
C MET A 79 1.78 11.52 2.26
N SER A 80 0.63 11.02 1.81
CA SER A 80 -0.64 11.19 2.55
C SER A 80 -0.59 10.51 3.93
N HIS A 81 0.26 9.49 4.06
CA HIS A 81 0.45 8.71 5.28
C HIS A 81 1.94 8.29 5.42
N PRO A 82 2.79 9.21 5.86
CA PRO A 82 4.24 9.01 5.93
C PRO A 82 4.66 8.01 7.02
N GLU A 83 3.75 7.57 7.88
CA GLU A 83 4.04 6.63 8.97
C GLU A 83 4.60 5.31 8.45
N PHE A 84 4.08 4.79 7.32
CA PHE A 84 4.58 3.54 6.76
C PHE A 84 5.93 3.72 6.06
N LEU A 85 6.15 4.88 5.42
CA LEU A 85 7.46 5.21 4.83
C LEU A 85 8.53 5.44 5.91
N SER A 86 8.15 5.97 7.07
CA SER A 86 9.07 6.19 8.19
C SER A 86 9.37 4.89 8.96
N LEU A 87 8.51 3.87 8.84
CA LEU A 87 8.69 2.55 9.44
C LEU A 87 9.56 1.61 8.59
N TRP A 88 9.55 1.78 7.27
CA TRP A 88 10.37 1.00 6.32
C TRP A 88 11.86 1.33 6.46
#